data_AF-A0A819GDV7-F1
#
_entry.id   AF-A0A819GDV7-F1
#
_cell.length_a   1.000
_cell.length_b   1.000
_cell.length_c   1.000
_cell.angle_alpha   90.00
_cell.angle_beta   90.00
_cell.angle_gamma   90.00
#
_symmetry.space_group_name_H-M   'P 1'
#
loop_
_entity.id
_entity.type
_entity.pdbx_description
1 polymer ?
#
loop_
_entity_poly.entity_id
_entity_poly.type
_entity_poly.pdbx_seq_one_letter_code
_entity_poly.pdbx_strand_id
1 'polypeptide(L)'
;MYSDVPWYADSEWNNVKGQLSTVDRHYGCVHSVIHSIGTHQIHHLFTKVPHYHLEEATVHFRKAFPDLVRINEEPVIVSFARMFKIFIKQRCIDYNVQIFTYSEDGTDNKKKLDSQ
;
A
#
# COMPACT_ATOMS: atom_id res chain seq x y z
N MET A 1 -3.83 8.21 -0.90
CA MET A 1 -3.55 6.90 -0.29
C MET A 1 -4.73 6.49 0.56
N TYR A 2 -5.04 5.19 0.57
CA TYR A 2 -5.71 4.56 1.71
C TYR A 2 -4.89 4.97 2.94
N SER A 3 -5.45 5.73 3.88
CA SER A 3 -4.69 6.35 4.97
C SER A 3 -3.99 5.33 5.89
N ASP A 4 -4.27 4.04 5.75
CA ASP A 4 -3.81 2.99 6.65
C ASP A 4 -2.69 2.11 6.04
N VAL A 5 -1.85 2.67 5.17
CA VAL A 5 -0.63 1.96 4.71
C VAL A 5 0.51 2.18 5.71
N PRO A 6 1.00 1.12 6.37
CA PRO A 6 2.08 1.23 7.33
C PRO A 6 3.43 1.42 6.64
N TRP A 7 4.20 2.37 7.16
CA TRP A 7 5.64 2.40 7.10
C TRP A 7 6.20 1.55 8.23
N TYR A 8 7.20 0.72 7.93
CA TYR A 8 7.84 -0.17 8.89
C TYR A 8 9.29 0.25 9.06
N ALA A 9 9.77 0.29 10.31
CA ALA A 9 11.19 0.33 10.61
C ALA A 9 11.86 -1.00 10.24
N ASP A 10 13.18 -1.00 10.13
CA ASP A 10 13.98 -2.17 9.70
C ASP A 10 13.68 -3.43 10.51
N SER A 11 13.42 -3.30 11.82
CA SER A 11 13.14 -4.45 12.68
C SER A 11 11.77 -5.08 12.46
N GLU A 12 10.81 -4.30 11.94
CA GLU A 12 9.45 -4.74 11.64
C GLU A 12 9.25 -5.09 10.16
N TRP A 13 10.12 -4.63 9.27
CA TRP A 13 9.98 -4.80 7.85
C TRP A 13 10.38 -6.21 7.41
N ASN A 14 9.63 -6.76 6.46
CA ASN A 14 10.07 -7.91 5.68
C ASN A 14 9.53 -7.81 4.25
N ASN A 15 10.06 -8.66 3.36
CA ASN A 15 9.72 -8.62 1.94
C ASN A 15 8.20 -8.82 1.67
N VAL A 16 7.51 -9.63 2.47
CA VAL A 16 6.06 -9.86 2.31
C VAL A 16 5.26 -8.64 2.80
N LYS A 17 5.57 -8.12 3.99
CA LYS A 17 4.95 -6.91 4.56
C LYS A 17 5.13 -5.71 3.62
N GLY A 18 6.32 -5.55 3.03
CA GLY A 18 6.60 -4.47 2.08
C GLY A 18 5.75 -4.55 0.81
N GLN A 19 5.58 -5.76 0.25
CA GLN A 19 4.75 -5.96 -0.95
C GLN A 19 3.26 -5.78 -0.65
N LEU A 20 2.80 -6.23 0.52
CA LEU A 20 1.43 -6.02 0.98
C LEU A 20 1.10 -4.55 1.29
N SER A 21 2.11 -3.68 1.49
CA SER A 21 1.90 -2.23 1.63
C SER A 21 1.60 -1.52 0.30
N THR A 22 1.58 -2.22 -0.84
CA THR A 22 1.15 -1.66 -2.12
C THR A 22 -0.37 -1.56 -2.21
N VAL A 23 -0.87 -0.71 -3.10
CA VAL A 23 -2.30 -0.38 -3.21
C VAL A 23 -2.79 -0.66 -4.62
N ASP A 24 -3.81 -1.50 -4.74
CA ASP A 24 -4.43 -1.79 -6.01
C ASP A 24 -5.19 -0.57 -6.56
N ARG A 25 -5.13 -0.38 -7.87
CA ARG A 25 -5.80 0.70 -8.59
C ARG A 25 -6.34 0.21 -9.93
N HIS A 26 -7.58 0.52 -10.25
CA HIS A 26 -8.14 0.28 -11.57
C HIS A 26 -7.99 1.53 -12.44
N TYR A 27 -7.28 1.42 -13.56
CA TYR A 27 -6.97 2.57 -14.44
C TYR A 27 -8.04 2.83 -15.50
N GLY A 28 -9.28 2.42 -15.23
CA GLY A 28 -10.40 2.55 -16.17
C GLY A 28 -10.12 1.85 -17.50
N CYS A 29 -10.36 2.54 -18.60
CA CYS A 29 -10.27 1.97 -19.95
C CYS A 29 -8.86 1.52 -20.36
N VAL A 30 -7.80 2.05 -19.73
CA VAL A 30 -6.42 1.67 -20.04
C VAL A 30 -5.90 0.53 -19.18
N HIS A 31 -6.69 0.02 -18.22
CA HIS A 31 -6.22 -1.00 -17.25
C HIS A 31 -5.64 -2.23 -17.94
N SER A 32 -6.35 -2.81 -18.90
CA SER A 32 -5.89 -3.97 -19.67
C SER A 32 -4.76 -3.63 -20.65
N VAL A 33 -4.78 -2.41 -21.23
CA VAL A 33 -3.73 -1.92 -22.15
C VAL A 33 -2.38 -1.82 -21.46
N ILE A 34 -2.37 -1.44 -20.18
CA ILE A 34 -1.15 -1.41 -19.36
C ILE A 34 -0.86 -2.74 -18.65
N HIS A 35 -1.39 -3.85 -19.17
CA HIS A 35 -1.15 -5.20 -18.64
C HIS A 35 -1.70 -5.42 -17.21
N SER A 36 -2.80 -4.76 -16.85
CA SER A 36 -3.48 -4.89 -15.55
C SER A 36 -2.53 -4.70 -14.34
N ILE A 37 -1.42 -3.97 -14.51
CA ILE A 37 -0.38 -3.76 -13.48
C ILE A 37 -0.93 -3.11 -12.21
N GLY A 38 -2.11 -2.49 -12.29
CA GLY A 38 -2.81 -1.90 -11.17
C GLY A 38 -3.25 -2.90 -10.10
N THR A 39 -3.18 -4.21 -10.33
CA THR A 39 -3.28 -5.25 -9.29
C THR A 39 -1.98 -5.36 -8.49
N HIS A 40 -1.48 -4.24 -7.96
CA HIS A 40 -0.12 -4.10 -7.45
C HIS A 40 0.23 -5.15 -6.39
N GLN A 41 -0.68 -5.49 -5.48
CA GLN A 41 -0.37 -6.46 -4.42
C GLN A 41 0.04 -7.81 -5.01
N ILE A 42 -0.75 -8.34 -5.94
CA ILE A 42 -0.46 -9.63 -6.58
C ILE A 42 0.66 -9.52 -7.60
N HIS A 43 0.70 -8.42 -8.36
CA HIS A 43 1.78 -8.14 -9.30
C HIS A 43 3.15 -8.18 -8.61
N HIS A 44 3.25 -7.61 -7.40
CA HIS A 44 4.47 -7.66 -6.61
C HIS A 44 4.67 -9.03 -5.95
N LEU A 45 3.70 -9.52 -5.16
CA LEU A 45 3.83 -10.79 -4.41
C LEU A 45 4.19 -11.98 -5.30
N PHE A 46 3.63 -12.00 -6.51
CA PHE A 46 3.80 -13.10 -7.45
C PHE A 46 4.17 -12.56 -8.84
N THR A 47 5.35 -11.93 -8.96
CA THR A 47 5.88 -11.40 -10.23
C THR A 47 5.94 -12.41 -11.39
N LYS A 48 5.87 -13.72 -11.10
CA LYS A 48 5.82 -14.80 -12.08
C LYS A 48 4.43 -15.07 -12.66
N VAL A 49 3.36 -14.57 -12.03
CA VAL A 49 2.00 -14.68 -12.57
C VAL A 49 1.93 -13.81 -13.82
N PRO A 50 1.60 -14.38 -14.99
CA PRO A 50 1.51 -13.60 -16.21
C PRO A 50 0.37 -12.59 -16.11
N HIS A 51 0.53 -11.45 -16.78
CA HIS A 51 -0.38 -10.31 -16.63
C HIS A 51 -1.86 -10.64 -16.92
N TYR A 52 -2.12 -11.55 -17.86
CA TYR A 52 -3.48 -12.00 -18.21
C TYR A 52 -4.15 -12.89 -17.16
N HIS A 53 -3.44 -13.32 -16.11
CA HIS A 53 -4.00 -14.02 -14.93
C HIS A 53 -3.97 -13.16 -13.66
N LEU A 54 -3.46 -11.91 -13.70
CA LEU A 54 -3.32 -11.08 -12.51
C LEU A 54 -4.67 -10.72 -11.89
N GLU A 55 -5.69 -10.42 -12.69
CA GLU A 55 -7.03 -10.09 -12.20
C GLU A 55 -7.68 -11.29 -11.50
N GLU A 56 -7.59 -12.48 -12.10
CA GLU A 56 -8.08 -13.72 -11.50
C GLU A 56 -7.38 -14.02 -10.17
N ALA A 57 -6.04 -13.99 -10.16
CA ALA A 57 -5.25 -14.19 -8.94
C ALA A 57 -5.60 -13.16 -7.85
N THR A 58 -5.89 -11.92 -8.23
CA THR A 58 -6.33 -10.85 -7.32
C THR A 58 -7.69 -11.14 -6.72
N VAL A 59 -8.65 -11.67 -7.49
CA VAL A 59 -9.95 -12.10 -6.96
C VAL A 59 -9.77 -13.19 -5.90
N HIS A 60 -8.93 -14.19 -6.16
CA HIS A 60 -8.64 -15.25 -5.19
C HIS A 60 -7.96 -14.72 -3.92
N PHE A 61 -6.98 -13.83 -4.06
CA PHE A 61 -6.32 -13.19 -2.92
C PHE A 61 -7.30 -12.40 -2.06
N ARG A 62 -8.15 -11.55 -2.66
CA ARG A 62 -9.14 -10.76 -1.93
C ARG A 62 -10.12 -11.63 -1.15
N LYS A 63 -10.49 -12.78 -1.71
CA LYS A 63 -11.36 -13.77 -1.05
C LYS A 63 -10.66 -14.47 0.11
N ALA A 64 -9.38 -14.82 -0.04
CA ALA A 64 -8.63 -15.56 0.97
C ALA A 64 -8.13 -14.66 2.12
N PHE A 65 -7.81 -13.40 1.82
CA PHE A 65 -7.16 -12.46 2.76
C PHE A 65 -7.84 -11.08 2.75
N PRO A 66 -9.14 -10.98 3.08
CA PRO A 66 -9.89 -9.73 2.99
C PRO A 66 -9.26 -8.59 3.82
N ASP A 67 -8.71 -8.91 4.99
CA ASP A 67 -8.12 -7.93 5.92
C ASP A 67 -6.79 -7.33 5.41
N LEU A 68 -6.19 -7.94 4.38
CA LEU A 68 -4.95 -7.45 3.78
C LEU A 68 -5.19 -6.59 2.54
N VAL A 69 -6.42 -6.53 2.03
CA VAL A 69 -6.76 -5.87 0.77
C VAL A 69 -6.62 -4.36 0.89
N ARG A 70 -5.85 -3.77 -0.03
CA ARG A 70 -5.70 -2.33 -0.17
C ARG A 70 -6.10 -1.89 -1.58
N ILE A 71 -7.15 -1.09 -1.68
CA ILE A 71 -7.67 -0.57 -2.95
C ILE A 71 -7.84 0.95 -2.82
N ASN A 72 -7.52 1.69 -3.88
CA ASN A 72 -7.80 3.12 -3.94
C ASN A 72 -8.27 3.56 -5.32
N GLU A 73 -9.55 3.95 -5.39
CA GLU A 73 -10.23 4.39 -6.62
C GLU A 73 -10.04 5.89 -6.91
N GLU A 74 -9.44 6.65 -6.00
CA GLU A 74 -9.16 8.06 -6.19
C GLU A 74 -8.24 8.27 -7.41
N PRO A 75 -8.54 9.25 -8.29
CA PRO A 75 -7.70 9.55 -9.44
C PRO A 75 -6.23 9.74 -9.04
N VAL A 76 -5.32 9.13 -9.79
CA VAL A 76 -3.88 9.05 -9.44
C VAL A 76 -3.30 10.41 -9.09
N ILE A 77 -3.58 11.44 -9.90
CA ILE A 77 -3.03 12.79 -9.72
C ILE A 77 -3.54 13.45 -8.43
N VAL A 78 -4.83 13.29 -8.14
CA VAL A 78 -5.44 13.82 -6.91
C VAL A 78 -4.82 13.13 -5.69
N SER A 79 -4.77 11.79 -5.74
CA SER A 79 -4.16 10.94 -4.72
C SER A 79 -2.69 11.29 -4.47
N PHE A 80 -1.93 11.56 -5.53
CA PHE A 80 -0.52 11.95 -5.45
C PHE A 80 -0.36 13.33 -4.83
N ALA A 81 -1.08 14.34 -5.31
CA ALA A 81 -1.00 15.70 -4.78
C ALA A 81 -1.36 15.75 -3.28
N ARG A 82 -2.37 14.99 -2.87
CA ARG A 82 -2.77 14.83 -1.46
C ARG A 82 -1.65 14.20 -0.63
N MET A 83 -1.07 13.09 -1.10
CA MET A 83 0.05 12.44 -0.39
C MET A 83 1.30 13.28 -0.31
N PHE A 84 1.61 14.03 -1.36
CA PHE A 84 2.75 14.92 -1.35
C PHE A 84 2.61 15.99 -0.26
N LYS A 85 1.40 16.55 -0.06
CA LYS A 85 1.12 17.48 1.04
C LYS A 85 1.29 16.83 2.42
N ILE A 86 0.79 15.61 2.61
CA ILE A 86 0.95 14.88 3.89
C ILE A 86 2.43 14.57 4.14
N PHE A 87 3.14 14.07 3.14
CA PHE A 87 4.57 13.78 3.23
C PHE A 87 5.37 15.02 3.63
N ILE A 88 5.13 16.18 3.02
CA ILE A 88 5.83 17.42 3.42
C ILE A 88 5.64 17.72 4.91
N LYS A 89 4.45 17.46 5.47
CA LYS A 89 4.14 17.68 6.89
C LYS A 89 4.74 16.60 7.81
N GLN A 90 4.82 15.35 7.36
CA GLN A 90 5.14 14.16 8.17
C GLN A 90 6.42 13.43 7.73
N ARG A 91 7.30 14.07 6.93
CA ARG A 91 8.52 13.45 6.35
C ARG A 91 9.56 12.98 7.38
N CYS A 92 9.48 13.46 8.62
CA CYS A 92 10.41 13.10 9.67
C CYS A 92 9.73 12.14 10.65
N ILE A 93 10.23 10.91 10.73
CA ILE A 93 9.77 9.89 11.67
C ILE A 93 10.87 9.70 12.71
N ASP A 94 10.50 9.60 13.98
CA ASP A 94 11.42 9.34 15.09
C ASP A 94 11.97 7.90 15.00
N TYR A 95 13.26 7.73 15.30
CA TYR A 95 13.94 6.43 15.30
C TYR A 95 13.33 5.40 16.26
N ASN A 96 12.59 5.83 17.30
CA ASN A 96 11.91 4.93 18.24
C ASN A 96 10.58 4.37 17.73
N VAL A 97 10.09 4.84 16.57
CA VAL A 97 8.83 4.37 15.98
C VAL A 97 9.08 3.13 15.14
N GLN A 98 8.39 2.05 15.45
CA GLN A 98 8.53 0.78 14.72
C GLN A 98 7.56 0.69 13.55
N ILE A 99 6.35 1.21 13.73
CA ILE A 99 5.32 1.27 12.68
C ILE A 99 4.68 2.65 12.72
N PHE A 100 4.61 3.27 11.55
CA PHE A 100 4.06 4.61 11.34
C PHE A 100 3.03 4.59 10.21
N THR A 101 1.96 5.36 10.34
CA THR A 101 0.91 5.45 9.33
C THR A 101 0.60 6.92 9.06
N TYR A 102 0.64 7.31 7.78
CA TYR A 102 0.38 8.69 7.35
C TYR A 102 -1.11 9.02 7.41
N SER A 103 -1.50 10.02 8.21
CA SER A 103 -2.89 10.47 8.35
C SER A 103 -3.09 11.92 7.90
N GLU A 104 -4.31 12.31 7.52
CA GLU A 104 -4.59 13.71 7.12
C GLU A 104 -4.60 14.65 8.32
N ASP A 105 -5.08 14.16 9.46
CA ASP A 105 -5.29 14.91 10.69
C ASP A 105 -4.00 15.04 11.54
N GLY A 106 -2.93 14.33 11.16
CA GLY A 106 -1.68 14.26 11.93
C GLY A 106 -1.80 13.49 13.25
N THR A 107 -2.92 12.81 13.47
CA THR A 107 -3.08 11.79 14.50
C THR A 107 -2.28 10.57 14.08
N ASP A 108 -1.02 10.53 14.49
CA ASP A 108 -0.12 9.44 14.16
C ASP A 108 -0.48 8.20 15.01
N ASN A 109 -0.88 7.10 14.36
CA ASN A 109 -0.92 5.78 15.04
C ASN A 109 0.51 5.23 15.14
N LYS A 110 1.32 5.79 16.04
CA LYS A 110 2.68 5.34 16.34
C LYS A 110 2.63 4.12 17.27
N LYS A 111 3.04 2.94 16.78
CA LYS A 111 3.45 1.86 17.68
C LYS A 111 4.93 2.05 18.01
N LYS A 112 5.19 2.39 19.27
CA LYS A 112 6.53 2.52 19.83
C LYS A 112 6.99 1.15 20.35
N LEU A 113 8.30 0.99 20.49
CA LEU A 113 8.88 -0.17 21.16
C LEU A 113 8.38 -0.21 22.62
N ASP A 114 7.75 -1.32 23.03
CA ASP A 114 7.52 -1.56 24.46
C ASP A 114 8.89 -1.70 25.11
N SER A 115 9.24 -0.79 26.01
CA SER A 115 10.43 -0.89 26.84
C SER A 115 10.32 -2.13 27.72
N GLN A 116 11.09 -3.16 27.41
CA GLN A 116 11.48 -4.17 28.40
C GLN A 116 12.43 -3.54 29.42
#